data_AF-A0A1J0LPC1-F1
#
_entry.id   AF-A0A1J0LPC1-F1
#
_cell.length_a   1.000
_cell.length_b   1.000
_cell.length_c   1.000
_cell.angle_alpha   90.00
_cell.angle_beta   90.00
_cell.angle_gamma   90.00
#
_symmetry.space_group_name_H-M   'P 1'
#
loop_
_entity.id
_entity.type
_entity.pdbx_description
1 polymer ?
#
loop_
_entity_poly.entity_id
_entity_poly.type
_entity_poly.pdbx_seq_one_letter_code
_entity_poly.pdbx_strand_id
1 'polypeptide(L)'
;MNFLAHQYLSMDVPAIKAGNLLGEFVRGKKYGDYPEMIQKGILLHRKIDDFTDKHEVVLNLVREMNPVFHKYAPVISDVFFDYCLAKNWWKFSEVSLQDFCDQTYDDLESFSPQMPEKVQEMIISMREHNWLYHYQNLEGIQHSLKNLKRRTSFDNNIEDAVKYLYTNEEKIEKAFLKFFPDIQKECKTFLESD
;
A
#
# COMPACT_ATOMS: atom_id res chain seq x y z
N MET A 1 -3.60 0.53 4.02
CA MET A 1 -2.83 -0.41 3.16
C MET A 1 -1.52 0.23 2.74
N ASN A 2 -0.53 -0.48 2.19
CA ASN A 2 0.73 0.14 1.74
C ASN A 2 0.80 0.18 0.19
N PHE A 3 1.99 0.31 -0.40
CA PHE A 3 2.16 0.59 -1.83
C PHE A 3 1.58 -0.46 -2.78
N LEU A 4 1.81 -1.77 -2.56
CA LEU A 4 1.38 -2.82 -3.49
C LEU A 4 -0.14 -2.85 -3.61
N ALA A 5 -0.85 -2.84 -2.49
CA ALA A 5 -2.30 -2.86 -2.52
C ALA A 5 -2.90 -1.57 -3.09
N HIS A 6 -2.30 -0.41 -2.80
CA HIS A 6 -2.72 0.84 -3.41
C HIS A 6 -2.65 0.80 -4.94
N GLN A 7 -1.54 0.28 -5.49
CA GLN A 7 -1.40 0.13 -6.93
C GLN A 7 -2.34 -0.93 -7.50
N TYR A 8 -2.51 -2.06 -6.81
CA TYR A 8 -3.44 -3.12 -7.23
C TYR A 8 -4.89 -2.62 -7.29
N LEU A 9 -5.33 -1.84 -6.29
CA LEU A 9 -6.68 -1.29 -6.22
C LEU A 9 -6.95 -0.15 -7.22
N SER A 10 -5.96 0.24 -8.02
CA SER A 10 -6.07 1.29 -9.05
C SER A 10 -6.59 0.78 -10.41
N MET A 11 -7.10 -0.46 -10.47
CA MET A 11 -7.81 -1.07 -11.62
C MET A 11 -7.04 -1.06 -12.94
N ASP A 12 -5.71 -1.12 -12.86
CA ASP A 12 -4.80 -1.11 -14.02
C ASP A 12 -4.94 0.13 -14.93
N VAL A 13 -5.37 1.27 -14.37
CA VAL A 13 -5.45 2.54 -15.11
C VAL A 13 -4.22 3.41 -14.77
N PRO A 14 -3.30 3.68 -15.72
CA PRO A 14 -2.03 4.35 -15.44
C PRO A 14 -2.17 5.72 -14.74
N ALA A 15 -3.13 6.55 -15.18
CA ALA A 15 -3.37 7.85 -14.54
C ALA A 15 -3.91 7.72 -13.10
N ILE A 16 -4.68 6.67 -12.80
CA ILE A 16 -5.17 6.40 -11.44
C ILE A 16 -4.01 5.90 -10.58
N LYS A 17 -3.16 4.99 -11.07
CA LYS A 17 -1.93 4.54 -10.38
C LYS A 17 -1.03 5.72 -10.00
N ALA A 18 -0.78 6.61 -10.96
CA ALA A 18 -0.03 7.84 -10.77
C ALA A 18 -0.67 8.75 -9.72
N GLY A 19 -1.98 8.98 -9.81
CA GLY A 19 -2.71 9.75 -8.81
C GLY A 19 -2.69 9.11 -7.42
N ASN A 20 -2.81 7.79 -7.35
CA ASN A 20 -2.81 7.04 -6.10
C ASN A 20 -1.45 7.20 -5.39
N LEU A 21 -0.34 7.08 -6.13
CA LEU A 21 1.00 7.36 -5.58
C LEU A 21 1.14 8.82 -5.11
N LEU A 22 0.62 9.78 -5.88
CA LEU A 22 0.61 11.20 -5.49
C LEU A 22 -0.22 11.46 -4.22
N GLY A 23 -1.16 10.57 -3.87
CA GLY A 23 -1.99 10.66 -2.66
C GLY A 23 -1.19 10.77 -1.36
N GLU A 24 -0.03 10.11 -1.28
CA GLU A 24 0.90 10.19 -0.13
C GLU A 24 1.46 11.62 0.07
N PHE A 25 1.51 12.42 -1.00
CA PHE A 25 2.17 13.72 -1.02
C PHE A 25 1.19 14.90 -1.11
N VAL A 26 0.10 14.73 -1.85
CA VAL A 26 -0.85 15.80 -2.16
C VAL A 26 -1.88 15.95 -1.05
N ARG A 27 -1.74 17.02 -0.26
CA ARG A 27 -2.61 17.32 0.88
C ARG A 27 -3.77 18.26 0.52
N GLY A 28 -4.88 18.10 1.23
CA GLY A 28 -6.02 19.01 1.15
C GLY A 28 -6.62 19.06 -0.26
N LYS A 29 -7.00 20.27 -0.72
CA LYS A 29 -7.65 20.50 -2.03
C LYS A 29 -6.68 20.66 -3.22
N LYS A 30 -5.36 20.54 -2.99
CA LYS A 30 -4.34 20.68 -4.05
C LYS A 30 -4.41 19.60 -5.13
N TYR A 31 -5.18 18.54 -4.92
CA TYR A 31 -5.45 17.57 -5.99
C TYR A 31 -6.18 18.21 -7.17
N GLY A 32 -6.88 19.33 -6.96
CA GLY A 32 -7.56 20.07 -8.04
C GLY A 32 -6.61 20.65 -9.11
N ASP A 33 -5.31 20.70 -8.82
CA ASP A 33 -4.28 21.19 -9.75
C ASP A 33 -3.87 20.12 -10.80
N TYR A 34 -4.38 18.89 -10.69
CA TYR A 34 -4.02 17.76 -11.54
C TYR A 34 -5.13 17.41 -12.55
N PRO A 35 -4.82 16.71 -13.66
CA PRO A 35 -5.83 16.14 -14.56
C PRO A 35 -6.83 15.24 -13.83
N GLU A 36 -8.08 15.22 -14.29
CA GLU A 36 -9.22 14.55 -13.64
C GLU A 36 -8.94 13.11 -13.17
N MET A 37 -8.34 12.28 -14.02
CA MET A 37 -8.02 10.89 -13.67
C MET A 37 -6.93 10.77 -12.59
N ILE A 38 -5.98 11.72 -12.56
CA ILE A 38 -4.98 11.81 -11.48
C ILE A 38 -5.65 12.28 -10.19
N GLN A 39 -6.59 13.24 -10.26
CA GLN A 39 -7.40 13.63 -9.10
C GLN A 39 -8.15 12.43 -8.52
N LYS A 40 -8.78 11.63 -9.39
CA LYS A 40 -9.51 10.42 -9.02
C LYS A 40 -8.59 9.41 -8.31
N GLY A 41 -7.36 9.23 -8.80
CA GLY A 41 -6.33 8.43 -8.12
C GLY A 41 -5.93 8.98 -6.74
N ILE A 42 -5.72 10.29 -6.60
CA ILE A 42 -5.39 10.92 -5.30
C ILE A 42 -6.52 10.72 -4.29
N LEU A 43 -7.77 10.86 -4.74
CA LEU A 43 -8.95 10.64 -3.90
C LEU A 43 -9.13 9.15 -3.57
N LEU A 44 -8.81 8.25 -4.50
CA LEU A 44 -8.83 6.80 -4.27
C LEU A 44 -7.85 6.40 -3.17
N HIS A 45 -6.63 6.94 -3.16
CA HIS A 45 -5.66 6.70 -2.08
C HIS A 45 -6.27 7.03 -0.71
N ARG A 46 -6.85 8.23 -0.57
CA ARG A 46 -7.51 8.64 0.69
C ARG A 46 -8.69 7.75 1.05
N LYS A 47 -9.42 7.27 0.03
CA LYS A 47 -10.54 6.36 0.22
C LYS A 47 -10.08 5.00 0.73
N ILE A 48 -8.98 4.47 0.19
CA ILE A 48 -8.35 3.23 0.64
C ILE A 48 -7.93 3.35 2.10
N ASP A 49 -7.22 4.42 2.46
CA ASP A 49 -6.77 4.66 3.84
C ASP A 49 -7.96 4.83 4.79
N ASP A 50 -8.91 5.72 4.48
CA ASP A 50 -10.08 5.98 5.33
C ASP A 50 -10.94 4.72 5.55
N PHE A 51 -11.12 3.91 4.51
CA PHE A 51 -11.85 2.65 4.61
C PHE A 51 -11.08 1.63 5.45
N THR A 52 -9.77 1.50 5.22
CA THR A 52 -8.90 0.57 5.98
C THR A 52 -8.91 0.92 7.47
N ASP A 53 -8.70 2.18 7.82
CA ASP A 53 -8.61 2.68 9.20
C ASP A 53 -9.92 2.53 9.99
N LYS A 54 -11.06 2.49 9.30
CA LYS A 54 -12.39 2.35 9.92
C LYS A 54 -12.92 0.92 9.90
N HIS A 55 -12.27 0.01 9.18
CA HIS A 55 -12.78 -1.35 9.03
C HIS A 55 -12.62 -2.15 10.32
N GLU A 56 -13.69 -2.79 10.80
CA GLU A 56 -13.72 -3.46 12.11
C GLU A 56 -12.63 -4.54 12.25
N VAL A 57 -12.39 -5.31 11.17
CA VAL A 57 -11.36 -6.36 11.15
C VAL A 57 -9.95 -5.77 11.31
N VAL A 58 -9.68 -4.63 10.66
CA VAL A 58 -8.40 -3.93 10.75
C VAL A 58 -8.23 -3.34 12.14
N LEU A 59 -9.24 -2.64 12.64
CA LEU A 59 -9.25 -2.05 13.98
C LEU A 59 -8.98 -3.08 15.07
N ASN A 60 -9.57 -4.28 14.97
CA ASN A 60 -9.34 -5.35 15.93
C ASN A 60 -7.90 -5.87 15.86
N LEU A 61 -7.34 -6.08 14.67
CA LEU A 61 -5.94 -6.49 14.51
C LEU A 61 -4.98 -5.43 15.08
N VAL A 62 -5.19 -4.15 14.76
CA VAL A 62 -4.38 -3.03 15.28
C VAL A 62 -4.45 -2.97 16.82
N ARG A 63 -5.63 -3.18 17.42
CA ARG A 63 -5.80 -3.20 18.89
C ARG A 63 -4.95 -4.27 19.55
N GLU A 64 -4.82 -5.45 18.94
CA GLU A 64 -4.00 -6.54 19.46
C GLU A 64 -2.50 -6.33 19.24
N MET A 65 -2.14 -5.55 18.23
CA MET A 65 -0.77 -5.14 17.92
C MET A 65 -0.28 -3.97 18.80
N ASN A 66 -1.19 -3.15 19.33
CA ASN A 66 -0.88 -1.97 20.15
C ASN A 66 0.01 -2.22 21.38
N PRO A 67 -0.12 -3.32 22.14
CA PRO A 67 0.78 -3.59 23.27
C PRO A 67 2.26 -3.74 22.87
N VAL A 68 2.53 -4.16 21.63
CA VAL A 68 3.90 -4.37 21.10
C VAL A 68 4.38 -3.15 20.32
N PHE A 69 3.53 -2.60 19.44
CA PHE A 69 3.93 -1.58 18.47
C PHE A 69 3.40 -0.18 18.77
N HIS A 70 2.54 -0.02 19.78
CA HIS A 70 1.95 1.27 20.17
C HIS A 70 1.38 2.04 18.97
N LYS A 71 1.72 3.33 18.85
CA LYS A 71 1.29 4.20 17.75
C LYS A 71 1.71 3.74 16.34
N TYR A 72 2.57 2.74 16.23
CA TYR A 72 3.04 2.20 14.96
C TYR A 72 2.27 0.95 14.51
N ALA A 73 1.37 0.42 15.35
CA ALA A 73 0.56 -0.73 14.98
C ALA A 73 -0.21 -0.56 13.65
N PRO A 74 -0.84 0.60 13.35
CA PRO A 74 -1.54 0.80 12.07
C PRO A 74 -0.61 0.65 10.86
N VAL A 75 0.49 1.40 10.83
CA VAL A 75 1.40 1.39 9.68
C VAL A 75 2.13 0.06 9.48
N ILE A 76 2.38 -0.68 10.57
CA ILE A 76 2.92 -2.05 10.47
C ILE A 76 1.85 -3.00 9.91
N SER A 77 0.60 -2.85 10.32
CA SER A 77 -0.51 -3.67 9.80
C SER A 77 -0.70 -3.47 8.29
N ASP A 78 -0.48 -2.26 7.77
CA ASP A 78 -0.50 -1.97 6.34
C ASP A 78 0.57 -2.76 5.57
N VAL A 79 1.80 -2.80 6.08
CA VAL A 79 2.90 -3.58 5.49
C VAL A 79 2.58 -5.08 5.52
N PHE A 80 2.00 -5.56 6.63
CA PHE A 80 1.59 -6.96 6.74
C PHE A 80 0.50 -7.33 5.75
N PHE A 81 -0.44 -6.43 5.48
CA PHE A 81 -1.51 -6.68 4.51
C PHE A 81 -0.99 -6.70 3.07
N ASP A 82 -0.03 -5.85 2.72
CA ASP A 82 0.65 -5.92 1.43
C ASP A 82 1.45 -7.23 1.28
N TYR A 83 2.08 -7.70 2.37
CA TYR A 83 2.68 -9.04 2.39
C TYR A 83 1.65 -10.15 2.16
N CYS A 84 0.50 -10.10 2.86
CA CYS A 84 -0.55 -11.09 2.68
C CYS A 84 -1.12 -11.07 1.26
N LEU A 85 -1.24 -9.89 0.63
CA LEU A 85 -1.63 -9.74 -0.77
C LEU A 85 -0.62 -10.40 -1.69
N ALA A 86 0.67 -10.10 -1.54
CA ALA A 86 1.74 -10.70 -2.34
C ALA A 86 1.80 -12.23 -2.18
N LYS A 87 1.68 -12.73 -0.95
CA LYS A 87 1.63 -14.17 -0.63
C LYS A 87 0.42 -14.87 -1.28
N ASN A 88 -0.73 -14.21 -1.31
CA ASN A 88 -1.99 -14.76 -1.81
C ASN A 88 -2.32 -14.30 -3.23
N TRP A 89 -1.34 -13.80 -3.98
CA TRP A 89 -1.57 -13.05 -5.23
C TRP A 89 -2.51 -13.74 -6.23
N TRP A 90 -2.30 -15.05 -6.45
CA TRP A 90 -3.12 -15.85 -7.38
C TRP A 90 -4.59 -16.02 -6.97
N LYS A 91 -4.98 -15.64 -5.76
CA LYS A 91 -6.40 -15.57 -5.36
C LYS A 91 -7.09 -14.31 -5.89
N PHE A 92 -6.32 -13.28 -6.26
CA PHE A 92 -6.82 -11.96 -6.59
C PHE A 92 -6.46 -11.50 -8.01
N SER A 93 -5.46 -12.12 -8.64
CA SER A 93 -4.98 -11.76 -9.97
C SER A 93 -4.72 -12.99 -10.82
N GLU A 94 -5.02 -12.87 -12.11
CA GLU A 94 -4.67 -13.86 -13.16
C GLU A 94 -3.29 -13.57 -13.79
N VAL A 95 -2.75 -12.36 -13.60
CA VAL A 95 -1.41 -11.95 -14.03
C VAL A 95 -0.42 -12.21 -12.91
N SER A 96 0.83 -12.56 -13.22
CA SER A 96 1.87 -12.80 -12.20
C SER A 96 2.19 -11.53 -11.42
N LEU A 97 2.65 -11.68 -10.16
CA LEU A 97 3.03 -10.53 -9.33
C LEU A 97 4.18 -9.74 -9.99
N GLN A 98 5.13 -10.44 -10.62
CA GLN A 98 6.26 -9.80 -11.30
C GLN A 98 5.78 -8.92 -12.46
N ASP A 99 4.95 -9.47 -13.35
CA ASP A 99 4.45 -8.72 -14.52
C ASP A 99 3.60 -7.51 -14.08
N PHE A 100 2.78 -7.67 -13.03
CA PHE A 100 2.03 -6.56 -12.46
C PHE A 100 2.93 -5.45 -11.92
N CYS A 101 3.98 -5.81 -11.18
CA CYS A 101 4.93 -4.86 -10.62
C CYS A 101 5.68 -4.11 -11.73
N ASP A 102 6.19 -4.84 -12.73
CA ASP A 102 6.93 -4.26 -13.85
C ASP A 102 6.06 -3.29 -14.65
N GLN A 103 4.83 -3.68 -14.98
CA GLN A 103 3.88 -2.79 -15.65
C GLN A 103 3.54 -1.56 -14.79
N THR A 104 3.40 -1.74 -13.47
CA THR A 104 3.14 -0.62 -12.55
C THR A 104 4.30 0.36 -12.53
N TYR A 105 5.56 -0.09 -12.55
CA TYR A 105 6.69 0.83 -12.63
C TYR A 105 6.73 1.57 -13.98
N ASP A 106 6.48 0.88 -15.09
CA ASP A 106 6.42 1.51 -16.42
C ASP A 106 5.33 2.60 -16.47
N ASP A 107 4.15 2.31 -15.91
CA ASP A 107 3.06 3.28 -15.80
C ASP A 107 3.50 4.49 -14.98
N LEU A 108 4.07 4.29 -13.79
CA LEU A 108 4.50 5.39 -12.91
C LEU A 108 5.60 6.25 -13.54
N GLU A 109 6.57 5.62 -14.21
CA GLU A 109 7.64 6.34 -14.91
C GLU A 109 7.11 7.20 -16.06
N SER A 110 6.09 6.73 -16.80
CA SER A 110 5.48 7.50 -17.89
C SER A 110 4.84 8.81 -17.40
N PHE A 111 4.36 8.85 -16.15
CA PHE A 111 3.80 10.05 -15.51
C PHE A 111 4.81 10.84 -14.67
N SER A 112 5.97 10.26 -14.37
CA SER A 112 7.01 10.85 -13.51
C SER A 112 7.39 12.30 -13.89
N PRO A 113 7.54 12.69 -15.18
CA PRO A 113 7.86 14.06 -15.56
C PRO A 113 6.85 15.13 -15.10
N GLN A 114 5.61 14.72 -14.79
CA GLN A 114 4.52 15.60 -14.33
C GLN A 114 4.43 15.66 -12.80
N MET A 115 5.27 14.91 -12.09
CA MET A 115 5.25 14.81 -10.63
C MET A 115 6.33 15.70 -9.98
N PRO A 116 6.19 16.06 -8.69
CA PRO A 116 7.25 16.73 -7.96
C PRO A 116 8.55 15.91 -7.94
N GLU A 117 9.71 16.58 -7.98
CA GLU A 117 11.05 15.95 -8.03
C GLU A 117 11.23 14.81 -7.01
N LYS A 118 10.81 15.04 -5.76
CA LYS A 118 10.87 14.03 -4.69
C LYS A 118 10.10 12.74 -5.02
N VAL A 119 8.99 12.84 -5.75
CA VAL A 119 8.20 11.67 -6.18
C VAL A 119 8.90 10.95 -7.33
N GLN A 120 9.55 11.70 -8.22
CA GLN A 120 10.36 11.12 -9.30
C GLN A 120 11.52 10.28 -8.74
N GLU A 121 12.27 10.84 -7.79
CA GLU A 121 13.34 10.12 -7.07
C GLU A 121 12.82 8.87 -6.37
N MET A 122 11.62 8.93 -5.80
CA MET A 122 10.98 7.78 -5.18
C MET A 122 10.62 6.71 -6.20
N ILE A 123 10.07 7.06 -7.36
CA ILE A 123 9.73 6.09 -8.42
C ILE A 123 10.99 5.36 -8.91
N ILE A 124 12.08 6.09 -9.13
CA ILE A 124 13.37 5.51 -9.51
C ILE A 124 13.83 4.49 -8.46
N SER A 125 13.83 4.90 -7.18
CA SER A 125 14.23 4.01 -6.08
C SER A 125 13.29 2.80 -5.92
N MET A 126 11.98 2.99 -6.12
CA MET A 126 10.98 1.93 -6.07
C MET A 126 11.27 0.84 -7.11
N ARG A 127 11.62 1.23 -8.35
CA ARG A 127 11.96 0.31 -9.43
C ARG A 127 13.32 -0.34 -9.20
N GLU A 128 14.36 0.45 -8.90
CA GLU A 128 15.72 -0.05 -8.68
C GLU A 128 15.79 -1.12 -7.59
N HIS A 129 14.97 -0.98 -6.55
CA HIS A 129 14.91 -1.92 -5.43
C HIS A 129 13.65 -2.79 -5.44
N ASN A 130 12.89 -2.80 -6.54
CA ASN A 130 11.67 -3.58 -6.74
C ASN A 130 10.75 -3.69 -5.50
N TRP A 131 10.36 -2.54 -4.93
CA TRP A 131 9.63 -2.48 -3.66
C TRP A 131 8.34 -3.32 -3.67
N LEU A 132 7.55 -3.23 -4.74
CA LEU A 132 6.25 -3.88 -4.86
C LEU A 132 6.38 -5.41 -4.87
N TYR A 133 7.33 -5.96 -5.62
CA TYR A 133 7.53 -7.40 -5.71
C TYR A 133 8.08 -7.99 -4.40
N HIS A 134 8.93 -7.24 -3.69
CA HIS A 134 9.57 -7.73 -2.48
C HIS A 134 8.64 -7.80 -1.26
N TYR A 135 7.40 -7.30 -1.35
CA TYR A 135 6.39 -7.60 -0.32
C TYR A 135 6.13 -9.10 -0.15
N GLN A 136 6.46 -9.97 -1.10
CA GLN A 136 6.27 -11.42 -0.95
C GLN A 136 7.28 -12.10 0.00
N ASN A 137 8.35 -11.40 0.40
CA ASN A 137 9.41 -11.95 1.23
C ASN A 137 9.65 -11.13 2.50
N LEU A 138 10.21 -11.79 3.52
CA LEU A 138 10.41 -11.19 4.84
C LEU A 138 11.48 -10.08 4.79
N GLU A 139 12.48 -10.23 3.92
CA GLU A 139 13.54 -9.24 3.70
C GLU A 139 12.97 -7.92 3.17
N GLY A 140 12.02 -7.99 2.23
CA GLY A 140 11.33 -6.85 1.64
C GLY A 140 10.36 -6.18 2.61
N ILE A 141 9.70 -6.94 3.47
CA ILE A 141 8.95 -6.40 4.61
C ILE A 141 9.91 -5.64 5.55
N GLN A 142 11.04 -6.23 5.90
CA GLN A 142 12.02 -5.60 6.77
C GLN A 142 12.55 -4.29 6.14
N HIS A 143 12.78 -4.28 4.83
CA HIS A 143 13.17 -3.09 4.08
C HIS A 143 12.07 -2.02 4.10
N SER A 144 10.82 -2.40 3.83
CA SER A 144 9.66 -1.49 3.85
C SER A 144 9.46 -0.85 5.24
N LEU A 145 9.61 -1.64 6.30
CA LEU A 145 9.58 -1.15 7.68
C LEU A 145 10.78 -0.25 8.03
N LYS A 146 11.96 -0.48 7.45
CA LYS A 146 13.12 0.42 7.58
C LYS A 146 12.87 1.77 6.89
N ASN A 147 12.08 1.83 5.83
CA ASN A 147 11.72 3.11 5.21
C ASN A 147 10.75 3.93 6.10
N LEU A 148 9.95 3.29 6.95
CA LEU A 148 9.18 3.97 8.01
C LEU A 148 10.08 4.60 9.09
N LYS A 149 11.25 3.98 9.34
CA LYS A 149 12.25 4.42 10.34
C LYS A 149 12.82 5.80 10.07
N ARG A 150 12.94 6.25 8.81
CA ARG A 150 13.44 7.61 8.48
C ARG A 150 12.59 8.73 9.09
N ARG A 151 11.39 8.42 9.60
CA ARG A 151 10.47 9.40 10.20
C ARG A 151 10.39 9.33 11.75
N THR A 152 11.01 8.36 12.44
CA THR A 152 10.88 8.18 13.92
C THR A 152 12.05 7.45 14.62
N SER A 153 12.19 7.59 15.95
CA SER A 153 13.15 6.87 16.81
C SER A 153 12.79 5.38 17.03
N PHE A 154 12.49 4.68 15.94
CA PHE A 154 11.88 3.35 15.88
C PHE A 154 12.95 2.26 15.63
N ASP A 155 14.00 2.23 16.44
CA ASP A 155 15.11 1.28 16.24
C ASP A 155 14.77 -0.16 16.66
N ASN A 156 14.05 -0.36 17.76
CA ASN A 156 13.84 -1.70 18.33
C ASN A 156 12.67 -2.50 17.73
N ASN A 157 11.71 -1.84 17.07
CA ASN A 157 10.43 -2.47 16.74
C ASN A 157 10.39 -3.17 15.36
N ILE A 158 11.40 -2.99 14.49
CA ILE A 158 11.41 -3.62 13.15
C ILE A 158 11.66 -5.12 13.24
N GLU A 159 12.66 -5.53 14.02
CA GLU A 159 12.91 -6.95 14.26
C GLU A 159 11.73 -7.61 14.97
N ASP A 160 11.11 -6.90 15.90
CA ASP A 160 9.91 -7.36 16.60
C ASP A 160 8.72 -7.48 15.65
N ALA A 161 8.58 -6.59 14.66
CA ALA A 161 7.54 -6.70 13.63
C ALA A 161 7.72 -7.94 12.75
N VAL A 162 8.93 -8.25 12.31
CA VAL A 162 9.21 -9.48 11.53
C VAL A 162 8.92 -10.73 12.37
N LYS A 163 9.39 -10.77 13.63
CA LYS A 163 9.11 -11.89 14.55
C LYS A 163 7.61 -12.03 14.84
N TYR A 164 6.92 -10.91 15.00
CA TYR A 164 5.48 -10.89 15.25
C TYR A 164 4.71 -11.42 14.05
N LEU A 165 5.05 -10.98 12.83
CA LEU A 165 4.46 -11.50 11.60
C LEU A 165 4.63 -13.01 11.53
N TYR A 166 5.85 -13.53 11.73
CA TYR A 166 6.11 -14.97 11.71
C TYR A 166 5.27 -15.74 12.75
N THR A 167 5.15 -15.20 13.97
CA THR A 167 4.41 -15.86 15.05
C THR A 167 2.89 -15.80 14.85
N ASN A 168 2.38 -14.78 14.17
CA ASN A 168 0.95 -14.50 14.04
C ASN A 168 0.46 -14.56 12.58
N GLU A 169 1.23 -15.14 11.67
CA GLU A 169 1.02 -15.04 10.22
C GLU A 169 -0.37 -15.51 9.82
N GLU A 170 -0.78 -16.69 10.30
CA GLU A 170 -2.10 -17.26 10.00
C GLU A 170 -3.25 -16.34 10.44
N LYS A 171 -3.09 -15.67 11.58
CA LYS A 171 -4.11 -14.76 12.13
C LYS A 171 -4.20 -13.48 11.30
N ILE A 172 -3.05 -12.90 10.96
CA ILE A 172 -2.94 -11.72 10.12
C ILE A 172 -3.52 -12.01 8.74
N GLU A 173 -3.17 -13.16 8.15
CA GLU A 173 -3.67 -13.61 6.87
C GLU A 173 -5.20 -13.82 6.89
N LYS A 174 -5.75 -14.44 7.94
CA LYS A 174 -7.21 -14.56 8.10
C LYS A 174 -7.91 -13.20 8.17
N ALA A 175 -7.33 -12.24 8.89
CA ALA A 175 -7.86 -10.88 8.95
C ALA A 175 -7.83 -10.21 7.57
N PHE A 176 -6.70 -10.32 6.85
CA PHE A 176 -6.56 -9.83 5.49
C PHE A 176 -7.58 -10.46 4.53
N LEU A 177 -7.71 -11.79 4.50
CA LEU A 177 -8.64 -12.49 3.61
C LEU A 177 -10.11 -12.15 3.89
N LYS A 178 -10.43 -11.75 5.13
CA LYS A 178 -11.77 -11.27 5.49
C LYS A 178 -12.00 -9.82 5.04
N PHE A 179 -10.98 -8.97 5.12
CA PHE A 179 -11.06 -7.54 4.82
C PHE A 179 -10.91 -7.21 3.32
N PHE A 180 -9.99 -7.86 2.64
CA PHE A 180 -9.56 -7.45 1.30
C PHE A 180 -10.68 -7.46 0.23
N PRO A 181 -11.61 -8.43 0.22
CA PRO A 181 -12.75 -8.40 -0.70
C PRO A 181 -13.65 -7.16 -0.50
N ASP A 182 -13.80 -6.69 0.74
CA ASP A 182 -14.65 -5.53 1.06
C ASP A 182 -14.04 -4.25 0.50
N ILE A 183 -12.72 -4.05 0.65
CA ILE A 183 -12.04 -2.87 0.09
C ILE A 183 -11.96 -2.91 -1.44
N GLN A 184 -11.83 -4.10 -2.06
CA GLN A 184 -11.91 -4.23 -3.52
C GLN A 184 -13.27 -3.73 -4.03
N LYS A 185 -14.36 -4.16 -3.39
CA LYS A 185 -15.72 -3.73 -3.72
C LYS A 185 -15.91 -2.23 -3.52
N GLU A 186 -15.39 -1.68 -2.43
CA GLU A 186 -15.47 -0.24 -2.15
C GLU A 186 -14.72 0.59 -3.20
N CYS A 187 -13.50 0.18 -3.56
CA CYS A 187 -12.70 0.86 -4.57
C CYS A 187 -13.36 0.81 -5.95
N LYS A 188 -13.94 -0.34 -6.33
CA LYS A 188 -14.70 -0.46 -7.57
C LYS A 188 -15.90 0.48 -7.59
N THR A 189 -16.69 0.50 -6.52
CA THR A 189 -17.85 1.39 -6.38
C THR A 189 -17.43 2.86 -6.47
N PHE A 190 -16.35 3.24 -5.79
CA PHE A 190 -15.80 4.59 -5.85
C PHE A 190 -15.38 5.00 -7.26
N LEU A 191 -14.75 4.09 -8.01
CA LEU A 191 -14.28 4.36 -9.36
C LEU A 191 -15.41 4.40 -10.41
N GLU A 192 -16.49 3.68 -10.18
CA GLU A 192 -17.71 3.68 -11.00
C GLU A 192 -18.65 4.87 -10.68
N SER A 193 -18.44 5.55 -9.57
CA SER A 193 -19.19 6.76 -9.24
C SER A 193 -18.69 7.95 -10.09
N ASP A 194 -19.65 8.67 -10.66
CA ASP A 194 -19.45 9.93 -11.40
C ASP A 194 -19.08 11.10 -10.46
#